data_AF-A0A4R1XB30-F1
#
_entry.id   AF-A0A4R1XB30-F1
#
_cell.length_a   1.000
_cell.length_b   1.000
_cell.length_c   1.000
_cell.angle_alpha   90.00
_cell.angle_beta   90.00
_cell.angle_gamma   90.00
#
_symmetry.space_group_name_H-M   'P 1'
#
loop_
_entity.id
_entity.type
_entity.pdbx_description
1 polymer ?
#
loop_
_entity_poly.entity_id
_entity_poly.type
_entity_poly.pdbx_seq_one_letter_code
_entity_poly.pdbx_strand_id
1 'polypeptide(L)'
;MKYAQKVLFSSAMVSMLLFTACSDFANAFSPMPRQKVLKHPNGNSVQDCGGGALPIRGDAESFWRKNNLPKGTTEFVCVDGKAYLPGQEPKK
;
A
#
# COMPACT_ATOMS: atom_id res chain seq x y z
N MET A 1 25.27 -36.74 -41.55
CA MET A 1 24.96 -36.01 -40.30
C MET A 1 24.81 -34.50 -40.55
N LYS A 2 23.82 -34.06 -41.35
CA LYS A 2 23.60 -32.62 -41.66
C LYS A 2 22.29 -32.06 -41.09
N TYR A 3 21.45 -32.92 -40.50
CA TYR A 3 20.10 -32.59 -40.05
C TYR A 3 20.07 -32.21 -38.56
N ALA A 4 20.81 -32.94 -37.71
CA ALA A 4 20.90 -32.68 -36.27
C ALA A 4 21.47 -31.27 -35.96
N GLN A 5 22.40 -30.79 -36.78
CA GLN A 5 23.01 -29.47 -36.60
C GLN A 5 22.01 -28.34 -36.88
N LYS A 6 21.13 -28.46 -37.88
CA LYS A 6 20.11 -27.44 -38.19
C LYS A 6 19.07 -27.27 -37.08
N VAL A 7 18.66 -28.37 -36.44
CA VAL A 7 17.67 -28.36 -35.34
C VAL A 7 18.24 -27.68 -34.09
N LEU A 8 19.53 -27.91 -33.78
CA LEU A 8 20.22 -27.24 -32.67
C LEU A 8 20.32 -25.71 -32.87
N PHE A 9 20.60 -25.27 -34.10
CA PHE A 9 20.64 -23.84 -34.43
C PHE A 9 19.26 -23.17 -34.35
N SER A 10 18.19 -23.84 -34.80
CA SER A 10 16.82 -23.31 -34.69
C SER A 10 16.32 -23.25 -33.25
N SER A 11 16.66 -24.23 -32.40
CA SER A 11 16.31 -24.23 -30.97
C SER A 11 16.98 -23.09 -30.21
N ALA A 12 18.26 -22.81 -30.48
CA ALA A 12 19.01 -21.78 -29.78
C ALA A 12 18.50 -20.35 -30.07
N MET A 13 18.06 -20.10 -31.31
CA MET A 13 17.49 -18.81 -31.74
C MET A 13 16.16 -18.49 -31.05
N VAL A 14 15.29 -19.50 -30.86
CA VAL A 14 14.00 -19.33 -30.16
C VAL A 14 14.20 -19.06 -28.68
N SER A 15 15.20 -19.69 -28.06
CA SER A 15 15.52 -19.45 -26.64
C SER A 15 16.04 -18.03 -26.39
N MET A 16 16.84 -17.44 -27.29
CA MET A 16 17.32 -16.06 -27.13
C MET A 16 16.20 -15.02 -27.20
N LEU A 17 15.14 -15.25 -27.97
CA LEU A 17 13.99 -14.35 -28.07
C LEU A 17 13.09 -14.35 -26.82
N LEU A 18 13.10 -15.44 -26.04
CA LEU A 18 12.29 -15.55 -24.82
C LEU A 18 12.91 -14.79 -23.63
N PHE A 19 14.23 -14.62 -23.60
CA PHE A 19 14.90 -13.90 -22.51
C PHE A 19 14.74 -12.36 -22.61
N THR A 20 14.67 -11.81 -23.82
CA THR A 20 14.49 -10.37 -24.01
C THR A 20 13.08 -9.89 -23.62
N ALA A 21 12.04 -10.70 -23.81
CA ALA A 21 10.66 -10.33 -23.49
C ALA A 21 10.37 -10.21 -21.97
N CYS A 22 11.14 -10.88 -21.10
CA CYS A 22 10.95 -10.78 -19.64
C CYS A 22 11.57 -9.50 -19.05
N SER A 23 12.48 -8.86 -19.76
CA SER A 23 13.22 -7.69 -19.26
C SER A 23 12.35 -6.41 -19.29
N ASP A 24 11.40 -6.34 -20.22
CA ASP A 24 10.49 -5.20 -20.37
C ASP A 24 9.32 -5.21 -19.36
N PHE A 25 8.91 -6.38 -18.86
CA PHE A 25 7.81 -6.49 -17.90
C PHE A 25 8.18 -5.96 -16.50
N ALA A 26 9.46 -6.07 -16.11
CA ALA A 26 9.94 -5.54 -14.84
C ALA A 26 9.87 -3.99 -14.77
N ASN A 27 9.98 -3.31 -15.92
CA ASN A 27 9.86 -1.86 -16.02
C ASN A 27 8.40 -1.36 -16.09
N ALA A 28 7.43 -2.24 -16.32
CA ALA A 28 6.01 -1.88 -16.38
C ALA A 28 5.38 -1.63 -15.00
N PHE A 29 5.98 -2.14 -13.92
CA PHE A 29 5.55 -1.86 -12.55
C PHE A 29 6.35 -0.70 -11.99
N SER A 30 6.00 0.52 -12.39
CA SER A 30 6.37 1.69 -11.58
C SER A 30 5.88 1.46 -10.15
N PRO A 31 6.73 1.59 -9.11
CA PRO A 31 6.29 1.41 -7.74
C PRO A 31 5.13 2.37 -7.47
N MET A 32 3.98 1.82 -7.10
CA MET A 32 2.79 2.60 -6.79
C MET A 32 3.20 3.70 -5.78
N PRO A 33 2.88 4.97 -6.04
CA PRO A 33 3.28 6.05 -5.15
C PRO A 33 2.70 5.77 -3.76
N ARG A 34 3.57 5.55 -2.77
CA ARG A 34 3.14 5.28 -1.40
C ARG A 34 2.26 6.44 -0.95
N GLN A 35 1.01 6.16 -0.63
CA GLN A 35 0.10 7.16 -0.08
C GLN A 35 0.71 7.73 1.20
N LYS A 36 0.68 9.05 1.35
CA LYS A 36 1.16 9.70 2.57
C LYS A 36 0.20 9.37 3.70
N VAL A 37 0.74 8.85 4.79
CA VAL A 37 0.00 8.46 6.00
C VAL A 37 0.15 9.54 7.06
N LEU A 38 -0.92 9.80 7.81
CA LEU A 38 -0.93 10.69 8.96
C LEU A 38 0.00 10.15 10.03
N LYS A 39 0.78 11.04 10.65
CA LYS A 39 1.79 10.66 11.65
C LYS A 39 1.55 11.36 12.97
N HIS A 40 1.81 10.66 14.06
CA HIS A 40 1.98 11.24 15.38
C HIS A 40 3.23 12.14 15.41
N PRO A 41 3.36 13.03 16.41
CA PRO A 41 4.57 13.85 16.59
C PRO A 41 5.86 13.03 16.73
N ASN A 42 5.76 11.79 17.23
CA ASN A 42 6.89 10.85 17.35
C ASN A 42 7.30 10.18 16.01
N GLY A 43 6.60 10.47 14.91
CA GLY A 43 6.89 9.94 13.58
C GLY A 43 6.21 8.62 13.22
N ASN A 44 5.52 7.98 14.17
CA ASN A 44 4.75 6.76 13.94
C ASN A 44 3.45 7.05 13.17
N SER A 45 3.01 6.09 12.37
CA SER A 45 1.74 6.17 11.63
C SER A 45 0.55 6.15 12.60
N VAL A 46 -0.39 7.08 12.42
CA VAL A 46 -1.68 7.06 13.11
C VAL A 46 -2.50 5.90 12.54
N GLN A 47 -3.08 5.08 13.42
CA GLN A 47 -3.91 3.94 13.04
C GLN A 47 -5.37 4.20 13.43
N ASP A 48 -6.30 3.77 12.59
CA ASP A 48 -7.72 3.76 12.92
C ASP A 48 -8.04 2.67 13.96
N CYS A 49 -9.30 2.60 14.39
CA CYS A 49 -9.74 1.60 15.37
C CYS A 49 -9.76 0.15 14.85
N GLY A 50 -9.46 -0.07 13.56
CA GLY A 50 -9.24 -1.38 12.96
C GLY A 50 -7.76 -1.74 12.78
N GLY A 51 -6.83 -0.86 13.18
CA GLY A 51 -5.38 -1.04 12.99
C GLY A 51 -4.88 -0.59 11.60
N GLY A 52 -5.76 -0.02 10.76
CA GLY A 52 -5.42 0.51 9.45
C GLY A 52 -4.72 1.86 9.56
N ALA A 53 -3.60 2.04 8.86
CA ALA A 53 -2.89 3.31 8.85
C ALA A 53 -3.72 4.40 8.13
N LEU A 54 -3.92 5.56 8.76
CA LEU A 54 -4.79 6.63 8.26
C LEU A 54 -4.10 7.47 7.16
N PRO A 55 -4.57 7.44 5.90
CA PRO A 55 -4.02 8.27 4.83
C PRO A 55 -4.33 9.76 5.04
N ILE A 56 -3.37 10.65 4.78
CA ILE A 56 -3.53 12.11 4.96
C ILE A 56 -4.66 12.68 4.11
N ARG A 57 -4.92 12.11 2.93
CA ARG A 57 -5.89 12.64 1.96
C ARG A 57 -7.14 11.75 1.92
N GLY A 58 -8.31 12.38 1.99
CA GLY A 58 -9.64 11.74 1.84
C GLY A 58 -10.09 10.93 3.06
N ASP A 59 -9.27 9.96 3.46
CA ASP A 59 -9.65 8.97 4.46
C ASP A 59 -9.55 9.51 5.89
N ALA A 60 -8.51 10.30 6.21
CA ALA A 60 -8.43 10.98 7.50
C ALA A 60 -9.58 11.96 7.74
N GLU A 61 -10.00 12.72 6.72
CA GLU A 61 -11.13 13.63 6.84
C GLU A 61 -12.45 12.88 7.08
N SER A 62 -12.65 11.79 6.37
CA SER A 62 -13.81 10.92 6.56
C SER A 62 -13.82 10.27 7.93
N PHE A 63 -12.64 9.86 8.43
CA PHE A 63 -12.48 9.30 9.76
C PHE A 63 -12.82 10.31 10.86
N TRP A 64 -12.28 11.53 10.80
CA TRP A 64 -12.61 12.56 11.79
C TRP A 64 -14.10 12.89 11.79
N ARG A 65 -14.69 13.05 10.60
CA ARG A 65 -16.13 13.32 10.47
C ARG A 65 -16.99 12.18 11.02
N LYS A 66 -16.66 10.92 10.73
CA LYS A 66 -17.43 9.74 11.19
C LYS A 66 -17.41 9.61 12.72
N ASN A 67 -16.33 10.04 13.35
CA ASN A 67 -16.12 9.94 14.79
C ASN A 67 -16.35 11.25 15.55
N ASN A 68 -16.86 12.30 14.88
CA ASN A 68 -17.04 13.65 15.44
C ASN A 68 -15.75 14.21 16.08
N LEU A 69 -14.60 13.92 15.49
CA LEU A 69 -13.30 14.43 15.92
C LEU A 69 -12.96 15.73 15.18
N PRO A 70 -12.20 16.64 15.83
CA PRO A 70 -11.59 17.76 15.14
C PRO A 70 -10.67 17.30 13.98
N LYS A 71 -10.58 18.12 12.93
CA LYS A 71 -9.64 17.86 11.83
C LYS A 71 -8.21 17.92 12.36
N GLY A 72 -7.39 16.95 11.96
CA GLY A 72 -5.99 16.86 12.40
C GLY A 72 -5.80 16.11 13.72
N THR A 73 -6.85 15.61 14.36
CA THR A 73 -6.70 14.81 15.59
C THR A 73 -5.90 13.53 15.31
N THR A 74 -4.77 13.39 16.01
CA THR A 74 -3.92 12.19 16.00
C THR A 74 -4.03 11.38 17.29
N GLU A 75 -4.49 12.04 18.37
CA GLU A 75 -4.65 11.42 19.70
C GLU A 75 -6.13 11.15 19.95
N PHE A 76 -6.48 9.87 19.99
CA PHE A 76 -7.84 9.39 20.28
C PHE A 76 -7.78 7.99 20.86
N VAL A 77 -8.88 7.60 21.50
CA VAL A 77 -9.08 6.26 22.09
C VAL A 77 -10.16 5.52 21.32
N CYS A 78 -9.98 4.22 21.15
CA CYS A 78 -10.93 3.39 20.43
C CYS A 78 -11.79 2.58 21.40
N VAL A 79 -13.10 2.79 21.35
CA VAL A 79 -14.10 2.04 22.14
C VAL A 79 -15.17 1.53 21.17
N ASP A 80 -15.38 0.21 21.18
CA ASP A 80 -16.36 -0.48 20.31
C ASP A 80 -16.23 -0.11 18.81
N GLY A 81 -14.99 0.06 18.33
CA GLY A 81 -14.70 0.40 16.94
C GLY A 81 -14.93 1.87 16.56
N LYS A 82 -15.28 2.74 17.52
CA LYS A 82 -15.37 4.20 17.35
C LYS A 82 -14.24 4.91 18.05
N ALA A 83 -13.78 6.00 17.46
CA ALA A 83 -12.74 6.84 18.03
C ALA A 83 -13.36 7.99 18.84
N TYR A 84 -12.77 8.26 20.01
CA TYR A 84 -13.19 9.33 20.92
C TYR A 84 -12.00 10.17 21.33
N LEU A 85 -12.24 11.43 21.68
CA LEU A 85 -11.23 12.20 22.41
C LEU A 85 -11.05 11.58 23.80
N PRO A 86 -9.82 11.53 24.34
CA PRO A 86 -9.58 11.03 25.70
C PRO A 86 -10.49 11.73 26.71
N GLY A 87 -11.19 10.95 27.54
CA GLY A 87 -12.16 11.47 28.54
C GLY A 87 -13.56 11.76 28.00
N GLN A 88 -13.79 11.65 26.68
CA GLN A 88 -15.12 11.72 26.05
C GLN A 88 -15.66 10.35 25.64
N GLU A 89 -14.95 9.28 26.00
CA GLU A 89 -15.41 7.91 25.77
C GLU A 89 -16.66 7.59 26.61
N PRO A 90 -17.56 6.72 26.11
CA PRO A 90 -18.71 6.27 26.89
C PRO A 90 -18.23 5.58 28.17
N LYS A 91 -18.75 6.03 29.31
CA LYS A 91 -18.51 5.37 30.60
C LYS A 91 -19.27 4.04 30.60
N LYS A 92 -18.56 2.96 30.92
CA LYS A 92 -19.16 1.66 31.21
C LYS A 92 -19.96 1.70 32.50
#